data_AF-A0AAU3CH43-F1
#
_entry.id   AF-A0AAU3CH43-F1
#
_cell.length_a   1.000
_cell.length_b   1.000
_cell.length_c   1.000
_cell.angle_alpha   90.00
_cell.angle_beta   90.00
_cell.angle_gamma   90.00
#
_symmetry.space_group_name_H-M   'P 1'
#
loop_
_entity.id
_entity.type
_entity.pdbx_description
1 polymer ?
#
loop_
_entity_poly.entity_id
_entity_poly.type
_entity_poly.pdbx_seq_one_letter_code
_entity_poly.pdbx_strand_id
1 'polypeptide(L)'
;MQGISSDDLVTQLLRLLPEVKPYVEQAAARHDLSVSEVTHWEQLNTSPGTLLSEVLAYPLFQPLMESPEIDAEAEDFLERCFEFIEALEEDPTGRLTDTAYFTFLESFLESREVLDRAFRFAWPRTRAATLSMLRAWNVPVDPSWEHPAGEPPAK
;
A
#
# COMPACT_ATOMS: atom_id res chain seq x y z
N MET A 1 -1.43 -12.30 8.06
CA MET A 1 -2.14 -12.74 6.84
C MET A 1 -1.30 -13.88 6.26
N GLN A 2 -1.46 -14.27 5.00
CA GLN A 2 -0.31 -14.88 4.29
C GLN A 2 0.28 -13.77 3.41
N GLY A 3 1.59 -13.53 3.54
CA GLY A 3 2.27 -12.51 2.74
C GLY A 3 2.15 -12.77 1.24
N ILE A 4 2.27 -11.70 0.46
CA ILE A 4 2.27 -11.76 -1.00
C ILE A 4 3.69 -12.08 -1.46
N SER A 5 3.82 -13.01 -2.41
CA SER A 5 5.08 -13.26 -3.11
C SER A 5 5.18 -12.36 -4.34
N SER A 6 6.41 -12.12 -4.83
CA SER A 6 6.62 -11.39 -6.09
C SER A 6 5.84 -11.99 -7.27
N ASP A 7 5.69 -13.32 -7.30
CA ASP A 7 5.00 -14.04 -8.37
C ASP A 7 3.48 -13.87 -8.28
N ASP A 8 2.95 -13.76 -7.06
CA ASP A 8 1.51 -13.61 -6.81
C ASP A 8 1.03 -12.14 -6.83
N LEU A 9 1.95 -11.18 -6.97
CA LEU A 9 1.67 -9.75 -6.78
C LEU A 9 0.47 -9.26 -7.60
N VAL A 10 0.48 -9.50 -8.92
CA VAL A 10 -0.58 -9.02 -9.83
C VAL A 10 -1.91 -9.71 -9.53
N THR A 11 -1.87 -11.01 -9.25
CA THR A 11 -3.07 -11.80 -8.94
C THR A 11 -3.71 -11.31 -7.63
N GLN A 12 -2.91 -11.08 -6.59
CA GLN A 12 -3.41 -10.60 -5.30
C GLN A 12 -3.90 -9.15 -5.39
N LEU A 13 -3.21 -8.30 -6.14
CA LEU A 13 -3.63 -6.93 -6.44
C LEU A 13 -5.03 -6.91 -7.07
N LEU A 14 -5.24 -7.65 -8.16
CA LEU A 14 -6.55 -7.69 -8.85
C LEU A 14 -7.65 -8.34 -8.01
N ARG A 15 -7.30 -9.26 -7.11
CA ARG A 15 -8.25 -9.92 -6.20
C ARG A 15 -8.72 -8.99 -5.08
N LEU A 16 -7.80 -8.27 -4.45
CA LEU A 16 -8.09 -7.40 -3.30
C LEU A 16 -8.61 -6.02 -3.73
N LEU A 17 -8.13 -5.52 -4.87
CA LEU A 17 -8.38 -4.17 -5.37
C LEU A 17 -8.86 -4.21 -6.83
N PRO A 18 -10.05 -4.75 -7.12
CA PRO A 18 -10.59 -4.81 -8.49
C PRO A 18 -10.67 -3.45 -9.19
N GLU A 19 -10.70 -2.34 -8.45
CA GLU A 19 -10.69 -0.97 -8.95
C GLU A 19 -9.43 -0.64 -9.77
N VAL A 20 -8.33 -1.37 -9.57
CA VAL A 20 -7.07 -1.19 -10.33
C VAL A 20 -7.17 -1.72 -11.75
N LYS A 21 -8.18 -2.55 -12.06
CA LYS A 21 -8.29 -3.26 -13.34
C LYS A 21 -8.19 -2.34 -14.57
N PRO A 22 -8.87 -1.18 -14.66
CA PRO A 22 -8.75 -0.29 -15.82
C PRO A 22 -7.33 0.24 -16.03
N TYR A 23 -6.56 0.43 -14.95
CA TYR A 23 -5.18 0.88 -15.01
C TYR A 23 -4.23 -0.25 -15.41
N VAL A 24 -4.49 -1.47 -14.95
CA VAL A 24 -3.77 -2.66 -15.43
C VAL A 24 -4.06 -2.93 -16.90
N GLU A 25 -5.30 -2.72 -17.37
CA GLU A 25 -5.66 -2.82 -18.80
C GLU A 25 -4.88 -1.80 -19.65
N GLN A 26 -4.79 -0.54 -19.20
CA GLN A 26 -3.97 0.46 -19.87
C GLN A 26 -2.48 0.07 -19.89
N ALA A 27 -2.00 -0.48 -18.77
CA ALA A 27 -0.62 -0.94 -18.70
C ALA A 27 -0.35 -2.09 -19.67
N ALA A 28 -1.23 -3.09 -19.71
CA ALA A 28 -1.17 -4.26 -20.58
C ALA A 28 -1.23 -3.88 -22.07
N ALA A 29 -2.07 -2.91 -22.42
CA ALA A 29 -2.23 -2.47 -23.80
C ALA A 29 -0.94 -1.91 -24.42
N ARG A 30 0.00 -1.37 -23.61
CA ARG A 30 1.32 -0.93 -24.08
C ARG A 30 2.23 -2.07 -24.54
N HIS A 31 1.86 -3.31 -24.21
CA HIS A 31 2.59 -4.54 -24.50
C HIS A 31 1.77 -5.51 -25.36
N ASP A 32 0.68 -5.04 -25.99
CA ASP A 32 -0.24 -5.87 -26.78
C ASP A 32 -0.85 -7.05 -25.98
N LEU A 33 -1.03 -6.86 -24.66
CA LEU A 33 -1.63 -7.84 -23.75
C LEU A 33 -3.01 -7.38 -23.29
N SER A 34 -3.89 -8.34 -22.99
CA SER A 34 -5.10 -8.12 -22.19
C SER A 34 -4.83 -8.32 -20.70
N VAL A 35 -5.64 -7.72 -19.82
CA VAL A 35 -5.51 -7.90 -18.37
C VAL A 35 -5.57 -9.37 -17.92
N SER A 36 -6.35 -10.22 -18.62
CA SER A 36 -6.42 -11.65 -18.34
C SER A 36 -5.14 -12.41 -18.66
N GLU A 37 -4.26 -11.85 -19.50
CA GLU A 37 -2.96 -12.43 -19.84
C GLU A 37 -1.86 -11.96 -18.88
N VAL A 38 -2.10 -10.90 -18.10
CA VAL A 38 -1.15 -10.37 -17.11
C VAL A 38 -1.32 -11.13 -15.79
N THR A 39 -0.44 -12.09 -15.56
CA THR A 39 -0.32 -12.86 -14.33
C THR A 39 0.88 -12.43 -13.49
N HIS A 40 1.91 -11.86 -14.13
CA HIS A 40 3.16 -11.43 -13.52
C HIS A 40 3.54 -10.03 -14.01
N TRP A 41 4.20 -9.24 -13.16
CA TRP A 41 4.57 -7.86 -13.50
C TRP A 41 5.66 -7.81 -14.57
N GLU A 42 6.51 -8.83 -14.68
CA GLU A 42 7.57 -8.92 -15.70
C GLU A 42 7.01 -8.86 -17.12
N GLN A 43 5.78 -9.35 -17.34
CA GLN A 43 5.11 -9.31 -18.64
C GLN A 43 4.88 -7.89 -19.15
N LEU A 44 4.84 -6.91 -18.22
CA LEU A 44 4.70 -5.49 -18.51
C LEU A 44 6.06 -4.77 -18.58
N ASN A 45 7.17 -5.52 -18.62
CA ASN A 45 8.54 -4.98 -18.71
C ASN A 45 8.82 -3.84 -17.72
N THR A 46 8.32 -3.97 -16.49
CA THR A 46 8.37 -2.94 -15.44
C THR A 46 8.97 -3.50 -14.15
N SER A 47 8.93 -2.78 -13.04
CA SER A 47 9.26 -3.28 -11.70
C SER A 47 8.01 -3.33 -10.82
N PRO A 48 7.97 -4.11 -9.72
CA PRO A 48 6.85 -4.12 -8.77
C PRO A 48 6.44 -2.71 -8.31
N GLY A 49 7.42 -1.90 -7.89
CA GLY A 49 7.15 -0.53 -7.44
C GLY A 49 6.60 0.34 -8.55
N THR A 50 7.22 0.31 -9.74
CA THR A 50 6.72 1.09 -10.89
C THR A 50 5.30 0.68 -11.30
N LEU A 51 5.00 -0.63 -11.30
CA LEU A 51 3.65 -1.12 -11.56
C LEU A 51 2.66 -0.58 -10.54
N LEU A 52 2.94 -0.78 -9.25
CA LEU A 52 2.04 -0.36 -8.18
C LEU A 52 1.87 1.15 -8.12
N SER A 53 2.92 1.93 -8.36
CA SER A 53 2.84 3.38 -8.49
C SER A 53 1.86 3.79 -9.59
N GLU A 54 1.97 3.15 -10.75
CA GLU A 54 1.17 3.50 -11.93
C GLU A 54 -0.30 3.07 -11.83
N VAL A 55 -0.58 1.89 -11.27
CA VAL A 55 -1.93 1.30 -11.31
C VAL A 55 -2.72 1.46 -10.02
N LEU A 56 -2.05 1.79 -8.91
CA LEU A 56 -2.67 1.90 -7.59
C LEU A 56 -2.28 3.20 -6.87
N ALA A 57 -0.99 3.44 -6.63
CA ALA A 57 -0.56 4.50 -5.72
C ALA A 57 -1.00 5.88 -6.21
N TYR A 58 -0.58 6.27 -7.41
CA TYR A 58 -0.91 7.58 -7.97
C TYR A 58 -2.37 7.75 -8.40
N PRO A 59 -3.00 6.79 -9.12
CA PRO A 59 -4.34 7.03 -9.63
C PRO A 59 -5.46 6.89 -8.58
N LEU A 60 -5.25 6.10 -7.53
CA LEU A 60 -6.33 5.67 -6.63
C LEU A 60 -6.01 5.95 -5.15
N PHE A 61 -4.86 5.50 -4.67
CA PHE A 61 -4.55 5.54 -3.24
C PHE A 61 -4.19 6.95 -2.75
N GLN A 62 -3.21 7.61 -3.37
CA GLN A 62 -2.73 8.93 -2.97
C GLN A 62 -3.84 10.00 -2.98
N PRO A 63 -4.70 10.10 -4.02
CA PRO A 63 -5.82 11.05 -4.00
C PRO A 63 -6.74 10.90 -2.78
N LEU A 64 -6.98 9.66 -2.33
CA LEU A 64 -7.81 9.39 -1.16
C LEU A 64 -7.06 9.67 0.15
N MET A 65 -5.76 9.39 0.19
CA MET A 65 -4.90 9.70 1.33
C MET A 65 -4.75 11.21 1.57
N GLU A 66 -4.79 12.02 0.52
CA GLU A 66 -4.70 13.48 0.59
C GLU A 66 -6.06 14.18 0.74
N SER A 67 -7.16 13.46 0.46
CA SER A 67 -8.50 14.07 0.47
C SER A 67 -8.83 14.64 1.87
N PRO A 68 -9.45 15.84 1.96
CA PRO A 68 -9.89 16.38 3.24
C PRO A 68 -11.00 15.54 3.88
N GLU A 69 -11.82 14.88 3.06
CA GLU A 69 -12.94 14.05 3.49
C GLU A 69 -12.92 12.72 2.73
N ILE A 70 -13.23 11.63 3.43
CA ILE A 70 -13.42 10.31 2.84
C ILE A 70 -14.84 9.85 3.18
N ASP A 71 -15.56 9.37 2.19
CA ASP A 71 -16.85 8.71 2.39
C ASP A 71 -16.65 7.23 2.74
N ALA A 72 -17.76 6.51 2.95
CA ALA A 72 -17.72 5.11 3.33
C ALA A 72 -17.08 4.20 2.25
N GLU A 73 -17.25 4.54 0.97
CA GLU A 73 -16.68 3.76 -0.13
C GLU A 73 -15.16 3.94 -0.19
N ALA A 74 -14.69 5.18 -0.03
CA ALA A 74 -13.28 5.49 0.10
C ALA A 74 -12.65 4.84 1.35
N GLU A 75 -13.38 4.79 2.46
CA GLU A 75 -12.94 4.10 3.68
C GLU A 75 -12.75 2.59 3.44
N ASP A 76 -13.74 1.92 2.87
CA ASP A 76 -13.68 0.49 2.52
C ASP A 76 -12.55 0.18 1.51
N PHE A 77 -12.28 1.10 0.58
CA PHE A 77 -11.17 0.95 -0.36
C PHE A 77 -9.82 1.12 0.34
N LEU A 78 -9.65 2.14 1.20
CA LEU A 78 -8.42 2.35 1.95
C LEU A 78 -8.14 1.18 2.89
N GLU A 79 -9.15 0.61 3.56
CA GLU A 79 -8.98 -0.60 4.38
C GLU A 79 -8.35 -1.76 3.58
N ARG A 80 -8.86 -2.02 2.37
CA ARG A 80 -8.29 -3.05 1.48
C ARG A 80 -6.91 -2.69 0.95
N CYS A 81 -6.63 -1.41 0.71
CA CYS A 81 -5.28 -0.96 0.36
C CYS A 81 -4.30 -1.25 1.49
N PHE A 82 -4.66 -0.96 2.74
CA PHE A 82 -3.80 -1.25 3.89
C PHE A 82 -3.69 -2.76 4.17
N GLU A 83 -4.73 -3.55 3.91
CA GLU A 83 -4.63 -5.02 3.91
C GLU A 83 -3.59 -5.50 2.88
N PHE A 84 -3.63 -4.95 1.66
CA PHE A 84 -2.66 -5.26 0.61
C PHE A 84 -1.23 -4.84 1.00
N ILE A 85 -1.05 -3.64 1.54
CA ILE A 85 0.26 -3.12 1.99
C ILE A 85 0.83 -3.99 3.12
N GLU A 86 0.01 -4.38 4.11
CA GLU A 86 0.42 -5.30 5.17
C GLU A 86 0.91 -6.63 4.59
N ALA A 87 0.24 -7.13 3.56
CA ALA A 87 0.63 -8.38 2.91
C ALA A 87 1.93 -8.26 2.10
N LEU A 88 2.28 -7.07 1.58
CA LEU A 88 3.61 -6.79 1.01
C LEU A 88 4.71 -6.79 2.10
N GLU A 89 4.41 -6.22 3.27
CA GLU A 89 5.29 -6.21 4.46
C GLU A 89 5.49 -7.60 5.10
N GLU A 90 4.64 -8.57 4.73
CA GLU A 90 4.74 -9.99 5.10
C GLU A 90 5.55 -10.83 4.09
N ASP A 91 6.07 -10.25 3.00
CA ASP A 91 6.83 -10.99 1.98
C ASP A 91 8.04 -11.72 2.61
N PRO A 92 8.11 -13.07 2.49
CA PRO A 92 9.19 -13.85 3.09
C PRO A 92 10.56 -13.56 2.49
N THR A 93 10.63 -12.98 1.30
CA THR A 93 11.91 -12.65 0.63
C THR A 93 12.41 -11.24 0.94
N GLY A 94 11.55 -10.37 1.48
CA GLY A 94 11.83 -8.96 1.76
C GLY A 94 11.86 -8.04 0.53
N ARG A 95 11.70 -8.58 -0.68
CA ARG A 95 11.75 -7.79 -1.93
C ARG A 95 10.56 -6.84 -2.04
N LEU A 96 9.39 -7.28 -1.58
CA LEU A 96 8.19 -6.47 -1.59
C LEU A 96 8.09 -5.54 -0.38
N THR A 97 8.85 -5.78 0.68
CA THR A 97 8.99 -4.84 1.81
C THR A 97 9.58 -3.51 1.34
N ASP A 98 10.69 -3.53 0.59
CA ASP A 98 11.26 -2.31 0.00
C ASP A 98 10.27 -1.66 -0.97
N THR A 99 9.55 -2.48 -1.74
CA THR A 99 8.52 -1.99 -2.67
C THR A 99 7.41 -1.25 -1.93
N ALA A 100 6.90 -1.80 -0.83
CA ALA A 100 5.88 -1.17 0.01
C ALA A 100 6.38 0.16 0.59
N TYR A 101 7.63 0.16 1.09
CA TYR A 101 8.26 1.35 1.65
C TYR A 101 8.26 2.52 0.64
N PHE A 102 8.86 2.31 -0.55
CA PHE A 102 9.03 3.39 -1.53
C PHE A 102 7.75 3.74 -2.29
N THR A 103 6.80 2.81 -2.39
CA THR A 103 5.56 3.04 -3.16
C THR A 103 4.47 3.70 -2.31
N PHE A 104 4.40 3.37 -1.02
CA PHE A 104 3.30 3.80 -0.15
C PHE A 104 3.79 4.54 1.10
N LEU A 105 4.67 3.94 1.90
CA LEU A 105 4.98 4.49 3.22
C LEU A 105 5.68 5.84 3.13
N GLU A 106 6.59 6.01 2.17
CA GLU A 106 7.30 7.29 1.99
C GLU A 106 6.32 8.45 1.72
N SER A 107 5.22 8.21 1.00
CA SER A 107 4.18 9.22 0.76
C SER A 107 3.48 9.67 2.05
N PHE A 108 3.52 8.86 3.12
CA PHE A 108 2.91 9.26 4.38
C PHE A 108 3.58 10.48 5.01
N LEU A 109 4.85 10.75 4.66
CA LEU A 109 5.60 11.89 5.18
C LEU A 109 5.14 13.24 4.61
N GLU A 110 4.22 13.25 3.64
CA GLU A 110 3.75 14.48 2.99
C GLU A 110 3.06 15.46 3.95
N SER A 111 2.27 14.95 4.91
CA SER A 111 1.61 15.78 5.91
C SER A 111 1.24 15.00 7.18
N ARG A 112 0.93 15.73 8.25
CA ARG A 112 0.46 15.13 9.49
C ARG A 112 -0.91 14.48 9.29
N GLU A 113 -1.78 15.08 8.51
CA GLU A 113 -3.11 14.60 8.19
C GLU A 113 -3.04 13.25 7.44
N VAL A 114 -2.09 13.11 6.52
CA VAL A 114 -1.82 11.84 5.83
C VAL A 114 -1.29 10.78 6.82
N LEU A 115 -0.40 11.15 7.75
CA LEU A 115 0.04 10.22 8.82
C LEU A 115 -1.11 9.78 9.71
N ASP A 116 -1.92 10.72 10.21
CA ASP A 116 -3.08 10.42 11.06
C ASP A 116 -4.03 9.45 10.34
N ARG A 117 -4.27 9.68 9.05
CA ARG A 117 -5.05 8.77 8.20
C ARG A 117 -4.37 7.42 8.02
N ALA A 118 -3.06 7.38 7.77
CA ALA A 118 -2.33 6.13 7.62
C ALA A 118 -2.39 5.28 8.90
N PHE A 119 -2.20 5.89 10.08
CA PHE A 119 -2.27 5.22 11.36
C PHE A 119 -3.68 4.76 11.77
N ARG A 120 -4.74 5.31 11.16
CA ARG A 120 -6.11 4.83 11.30
C ARG A 120 -6.29 3.45 10.66
N PHE A 121 -5.70 3.24 9.48
CA PHE A 121 -5.87 2.01 8.69
C PHE A 121 -4.71 1.03 8.82
N ALA A 122 -3.55 1.46 9.31
CA ALA A 122 -2.35 0.64 9.37
C ALA A 122 -2.52 -0.60 10.27
N TRP A 123 -2.21 -1.75 9.69
CA TRP A 123 -2.07 -3.03 10.38
C TRP A 123 -0.71 -3.12 11.10
N PRO A 124 -0.48 -4.14 11.96
CA PRO A 124 0.68 -4.15 12.84
C PRO A 124 2.05 -3.99 12.17
N ARG A 125 2.32 -4.64 11.01
CA ARG A 125 3.61 -4.50 10.33
C ARG A 125 3.74 -3.18 9.61
N THR A 126 2.72 -2.75 8.87
CA THR A 126 2.69 -1.43 8.23
C THR A 126 2.88 -0.32 9.27
N ARG A 127 2.26 -0.46 10.45
CA ARG A 127 2.41 0.47 11.57
C ARG A 127 3.84 0.47 12.10
N ALA A 128 4.42 -0.70 12.34
CA ALA A 128 5.81 -0.83 12.81
C ALA A 128 6.81 -0.26 11.78
N ALA A 129 6.62 -0.54 10.49
CA ALA A 129 7.42 -0.01 9.40
C ALA A 129 7.31 1.52 9.30
N THR A 130 6.09 2.07 9.39
CA THR A 130 5.86 3.52 9.41
C THR A 130 6.53 4.19 10.62
N LEU A 131 6.40 3.62 11.83
CA LEU A 131 7.08 4.13 13.02
C LEU A 131 8.61 4.06 12.89
N SER A 132 9.15 2.98 12.32
CA SER A 132 10.58 2.83 12.04
C SER A 132 11.06 3.92 11.07
N MET A 133 10.30 4.18 10.00
CA MET A 133 10.55 5.25 9.05
C MET A 133 10.57 6.61 9.74
N LEU A 134 9.53 6.98 10.49
CA LEU A 134 9.45 8.28 11.18
C LEU A 134 10.67 8.51 12.08
N ARG A 135 11.10 7.49 12.82
CA ARG A 135 12.31 7.54 13.66
C ARG A 135 13.59 7.72 12.84
N ALA A 136 13.72 7.02 11.72
CA ALA A 136 14.88 7.13 10.82
C ALA A 136 15.01 8.55 10.22
N TRP A 137 13.87 9.19 9.89
CA TRP A 137 13.83 10.55 9.36
C TRP A 137 13.78 11.65 10.43
N ASN A 138 13.88 11.29 11.72
CA ASN A 138 13.74 12.21 12.86
C ASN A 138 12.43 13.02 12.85
N VAL A 139 11.36 12.44 12.33
CA VAL A 139 10.02 13.02 12.36
C VAL A 139 9.41 12.77 13.76
N PRO A 140 8.87 13.79 14.44
CA PRO A 140 8.23 13.61 15.73
C PRO A 140 7.07 12.61 15.65
N VAL A 141 7.09 11.60 16.52
CA VAL A 141 6.04 10.59 16.63
C VAL A 141 4.98 11.06 17.62
N ASP A 142 3.71 11.05 17.19
CA ASP A 142 2.60 11.27 18.10
C ASP A 142 2.36 10.01 18.96
N PRO A 143 2.22 10.11 20.29
CA PRO A 143 1.97 8.96 21.15
C PRO A 143 0.71 8.15 20.76
N SER A 144 -0.30 8.78 20.15
CA SER A 144 -1.49 8.08 19.64
C SER A 144 -1.19 7.12 18.49
N TRP A 145 -0.07 7.30 17.79
CA TRP A 145 0.39 6.41 16.74
C TRP A 145 1.13 5.18 17.28
N GLU A 146 1.57 5.17 18.53
CA GLU A 146 2.22 3.99 19.13
C GLU A 146 1.20 3.04 19.74
N HIS A 147 0.08 3.57 20.25
CA HIS A 147 -0.93 2.79 20.94
C HIS A 147 -2.31 2.99 20.29
N PRO A 148 -2.80 2.04 19.47
CA PRO A 148 -4.16 2.10 18.99
C PRO A 148 -5.12 2.14 20.19
N ALA A 149 -6.12 3.02 20.15
CA ALA A 149 -7.09 3.16 21.23
C ALA A 149 -7.76 1.81 21.51
N GLY A 150 -7.35 1.14 22.60
CA GLY A 150 -7.89 -0.17 22.99
C GLY A 150 -6.87 -1.18 23.52
N GLU A 151 -5.56 -0.99 23.30
CA GLU A 151 -4.53 -1.87 23.89
C GLU A 151 -3.93 -1.24 25.17
N PRO A 152 -4.01 -1.92 26.34
CA PRO A 152 -3.32 -1.46 27.52
C PRO A 152 -1.79 -1.54 27.28
N PRO A 153 -1.01 -0.58 27.79
CA PRO A 153 0.44 -0.62 27.66
C PRO A 153 0.98 -1.93 28.25
N ALA A 154 1.79 -2.65 27.48
CA ALA A 154 2.48 -3.83 27.95
C ALA A 154 3.35 -3.44 29.16
N LYS A 155 3.15 -4.17 30.27
CA LYS A 155 3.89 -4.00 31.52
C LYS A 155 5.32 -4.50 31.43
#